data_AF-A0A7X3VR45-F1
#
_entry.id   AF-A0A7X3VR45-F1
#
_cell.length_a   1.000
_cell.length_b   1.000
_cell.length_c   1.000
_cell.angle_alpha   90.00
_cell.angle_beta   90.00
_cell.angle_gamma   90.00
#
_symmetry.space_group_name_H-M   'P 1'
#
loop_
_entity.id
_entity.type
_entity.pdbx_description
1 polymer ?
#
loop_
_entity_poly.entity_id
_entity_poly.type
_entity_poly.pdbx_seq_one_letter_code
_entity_poly.pdbx_strand_id
1 'polypeptide(L)'
;MKLWRRLGLDAVLAEAASRGTVLSGLSAGAICWFRYGHSDSRSFSSNPKWDYIRVSGLGFINAVYCPHYHFEKRETSFSQMIAKRGGIGIACDNNAAIEIVGERYRILTSAPNAKAYKLFKRDGNAVITELSQDNEWTPLTDLLRRK
;
A
#
# COMPACT_ATOMS: atom_id res chain seq x y z
N MET A 1 -1.59 -8.12 11.72
CA MET A 1 -3.06 -8.30 11.65
C MET A 1 -3.61 -9.57 12.31
N LYS A 2 -2.82 -10.63 12.57
CA LYS A 2 -3.32 -11.86 13.24
C LYS A 2 -4.05 -11.59 14.56
N LEU A 3 -3.48 -10.74 15.42
CA LEU A 3 -4.10 -10.39 16.71
C LEU A 3 -5.46 -9.70 16.54
N TRP A 4 -5.57 -8.77 15.60
CA TRP A 4 -6.82 -8.05 15.32
C TRP A 4 -7.93 -9.01 14.90
N ARG A 5 -7.62 -9.95 13.99
CA ARG A 5 -8.57 -10.99 13.58
C ARG A 5 -8.98 -11.90 14.73
N ARG A 6 -8.02 -12.32 15.56
CA ARG A 6 -8.29 -13.15 16.73
C ARG A 6 -9.23 -12.45 17.73
N LEU A 7 -9.12 -11.13 17.85
CA LEU A 7 -9.93 -10.32 18.76
C LEU A 7 -11.19 -9.75 18.10
N GLY A 8 -11.48 -10.07 16.83
CA GLY A 8 -12.65 -9.56 16.10
C GLY A 8 -12.58 -8.07 15.70
N LEU A 9 -11.43 -7.42 15.86
CA LEU A 9 -11.25 -5.99 15.54
C LEU A 9 -11.39 -5.72 14.04
N ASP A 10 -11.07 -6.68 13.19
CA ASP A 10 -11.26 -6.56 11.74
C ASP A 10 -12.73 -6.39 11.35
N ALA A 11 -13.65 -7.11 12.00
CA ALA A 11 -15.08 -6.96 11.79
C ALA A 11 -15.59 -5.60 12.27
N VAL A 12 -15.16 -5.16 13.46
CA VAL A 12 -15.54 -3.84 14.01
C VAL A 12 -15.05 -2.70 13.12
N LEU A 13 -13.82 -2.78 12.60
CA LEU A 13 -13.28 -1.78 11.67
C LEU A 13 -14.04 -1.76 10.35
N ALA A 14 -14.41 -2.91 9.81
CA ALA A 14 -15.21 -3.00 8.59
C ALA A 14 -16.61 -2.39 8.78
N GLU A 15 -17.25 -2.66 9.92
CA GLU A 15 -18.53 -2.04 10.27
C GLU A 15 -18.40 -0.53 10.41
N ALA A 16 -17.40 -0.03 11.14
CA ALA A 16 -17.15 1.40 11.31
C ALA A 16 -16.97 2.09 9.95
N ALA A 17 -16.16 1.50 9.05
CA ALA A 17 -15.96 2.01 7.69
C ALA A 17 -17.27 2.05 6.89
N SER A 18 -18.12 1.01 6.97
CA SER A 18 -19.42 0.99 6.29
C SER A 18 -20.39 2.07 6.77
N ARG A 19 -20.20 2.57 8.01
CA ARG A 19 -20.96 3.68 8.60
C ARG A 19 -20.34 5.06 8.31
N GLY A 20 -19.32 5.12 7.46
CA GLY A 20 -18.64 6.37 7.07
C GLY A 20 -17.54 6.82 8.03
N THR A 21 -17.12 5.98 8.98
CA THR A 21 -15.95 6.30 9.82
C THR A 21 -14.69 6.28 8.97
N VAL A 22 -13.90 7.36 9.04
CA VAL A 22 -12.60 7.43 8.36
C VAL A 22 -11.60 6.53 9.07
N LEU A 23 -11.03 5.58 8.34
CA LEU A 23 -9.93 4.76 8.81
C LEU A 23 -8.61 5.31 8.27
N SER A 24 -7.65 5.56 9.15
CA SER A 24 -6.34 6.10 8.78
C SER A 24 -5.21 5.36 9.47
N GLY A 25 -4.05 5.31 8.82
CA GLY A 25 -2.86 4.68 9.38
C GLY A 25 -1.62 5.08 8.62
N LEU A 26 -0.52 5.31 9.33
CA LEU A 26 0.79 5.65 8.75
C LEU A 26 1.70 4.42 8.72
N SER A 27 2.60 4.35 7.73
CA SER A 27 3.62 3.30 7.64
C SER A 27 3.00 1.88 7.71
N ALA A 28 3.33 1.08 8.73
CA ALA A 28 2.73 -0.23 8.98
C ALA A 28 1.19 -0.17 9.19
N GLY A 29 0.67 0.94 9.69
CA GLY A 29 -0.75 1.23 9.77
C GLY A 29 -1.41 1.38 8.39
N ALA A 30 -0.73 2.00 7.42
CA ALA A 30 -1.25 2.12 6.06
C ALA A 30 -1.35 0.75 5.38
N ILE A 31 -0.35 -0.11 5.58
CA ILE A 31 -0.32 -1.49 5.05
C ILE A 31 -1.59 -2.28 5.42
N CYS A 32 -2.14 -2.05 6.62
CA CYS A 32 -3.23 -2.89 7.12
C CYS A 32 -4.52 -2.77 6.32
N TRP A 33 -4.76 -1.67 5.61
CA TRP A 33 -5.98 -1.47 4.82
C TRP A 33 -6.00 -2.28 3.52
N PHE A 34 -4.83 -2.66 3.02
CA PHE A 34 -4.66 -3.35 1.76
C PHE A 34 -4.66 -4.87 1.95
N ARG A 35 -4.79 -5.61 0.84
CA ARG A 35 -4.72 -7.07 0.86
C ARG A 35 -3.35 -7.56 1.30
N TYR A 36 -2.30 -6.87 0.85
CA TYR A 36 -0.93 -7.16 1.23
C TYR A 36 -0.13 -5.87 1.44
N GLY A 37 1.04 -5.97 2.08
CA GLY A 37 2.01 -4.87 2.08
C GLY A 37 3.46 -5.31 2.13
N HIS A 38 4.32 -4.38 1.73
CA HIS A 38 5.77 -4.46 1.75
C HIS A 38 6.31 -4.09 3.13
N SER A 39 6.84 -5.07 3.85
CA SER A 39 7.21 -4.91 5.25
C SER A 39 8.66 -5.29 5.51
N ASP A 40 9.31 -4.46 6.30
CA ASP A 40 10.62 -4.64 6.93
C ASP A 40 10.53 -5.31 8.30
N SER A 41 9.38 -5.83 8.73
CA SER A 41 9.19 -6.34 10.10
C SER A 41 10.20 -7.39 10.57
N ARG A 42 10.91 -8.06 9.64
CA ARG A 42 12.02 -8.97 9.96
C ARG A 42 13.30 -8.27 10.42
N SER A 43 13.47 -6.98 10.13
CA SER A 43 14.59 -6.16 10.57
C SER A 43 14.66 -6.03 12.09
N PHE A 44 13.51 -6.11 12.77
CA PHE A 44 13.39 -6.07 14.23
C PHE A 44 13.60 -7.42 14.90
N SER A 45 13.92 -8.47 14.15
CA SER A 45 14.29 -9.76 14.71
C SER A 45 15.78 -9.79 15.07
N SER A 46 16.20 -10.77 15.87
CA SER A 46 17.62 -10.98 16.20
C SER A 46 18.47 -11.43 15.00
N ASN A 47 17.86 -11.71 13.85
CA ASN A 47 18.58 -12.14 12.66
C ASN A 47 19.15 -10.93 11.91
N PRO A 48 20.48 -10.75 11.86
CA PRO A 48 21.10 -9.63 11.16
C PRO A 48 20.93 -9.73 9.63
N LYS A 49 20.64 -10.92 9.09
CA LYS A 49 20.33 -11.15 7.68
C LYS A 49 18.82 -11.23 7.50
N TRP A 50 18.21 -10.10 7.17
CA TRP A 50 16.79 -10.02 6.85
C TRP A 50 16.59 -9.44 5.45
N ASP A 51 15.40 -9.66 4.92
CA ASP A 51 14.95 -9.05 3.67
C ASP A 51 13.48 -8.67 3.82
N TYR A 52 13.02 -7.75 2.99
CA TYR A 52 11.65 -7.30 2.93
C TYR A 52 10.71 -8.45 2.58
N ILE A 53 9.53 -8.44 3.19
CA ILE A 53 8.53 -9.49 3.02
C ILE A 53 7.17 -8.95 2.65
N ARG A 54 6.38 -9.79 2.00
CA ARG A 54 4.96 -9.53 1.80
C ARG A 54 4.18 -10.02 3.02
N VAL A 55 3.52 -9.11 3.72
CA VAL A 55 2.59 -9.43 4.82
C VAL A 55 1.14 -9.32 4.35
N SER A 56 0.23 -10.02 5.02
CA SER A 56 -1.22 -9.93 4.75
C SER A 56 -1.84 -8.81 5.59
N GLY A 57 -2.65 -7.96 4.96
CA GLY A 57 -3.44 -6.93 5.63
C GLY A 57 -4.89 -7.38 5.88
N LEU A 58 -5.77 -6.40 6.08
CA LEU A 58 -7.21 -6.57 6.29
C LEU A 58 -7.94 -6.88 4.99
N GLY A 59 -7.50 -6.29 3.87
CA GLY A 59 -8.02 -6.58 2.54
C GLY A 59 -9.15 -5.68 2.06
N PHE A 60 -9.33 -4.48 2.63
CA PHE A 60 -10.33 -3.53 2.14
C PHE A 60 -10.02 -3.06 0.72
N ILE A 61 -8.73 -2.88 0.40
CA ILE A 61 -8.28 -2.56 -0.95
C ILE A 61 -7.47 -3.74 -1.52
N ASN A 62 -7.89 -4.27 -2.67
CA ASN A 62 -7.25 -5.41 -3.34
C ASN A 62 -5.95 -5.03 -4.08
N ALA A 63 -4.98 -4.49 -3.34
CA ALA A 63 -3.64 -4.16 -3.82
C ALA A 63 -2.56 -4.54 -2.80
N VAL A 64 -1.29 -4.38 -3.19
CA VAL A 64 -0.13 -4.48 -2.31
C VAL A 64 0.36 -3.07 -2.03
N TYR A 65 0.51 -2.69 -0.76
CA TYR A 65 0.94 -1.34 -0.40
C TYR A 65 2.41 -1.28 0.04
N CYS A 66 3.15 -0.27 -0.43
CA CYS A 66 4.52 0.01 0.01
C CYS A 66 4.62 1.43 0.58
N PRO A 67 4.74 1.59 1.91
CA PRO A 67 5.11 2.87 2.48
C PRO A 67 6.60 3.14 2.31
N HIS A 68 6.99 4.42 2.37
CA HIS A 68 8.38 4.88 2.33
C HIS A 68 9.11 4.44 1.05
N TYR A 69 8.45 4.56 -0.11
CA TYR A 69 8.90 3.91 -1.35
C TYR A 69 10.35 4.22 -1.75
N HIS A 70 10.76 5.48 -1.75
CA HIS A 70 12.15 5.90 -2.01
C HIS A 70 13.05 5.96 -0.77
N PHE A 71 12.73 5.22 0.29
CA PHE A 71 13.60 5.06 1.44
C PHE A 71 14.33 3.71 1.42
N GLU A 72 15.62 3.71 1.72
CA GLU A 72 16.50 2.53 1.68
C GLU A 72 16.45 1.77 0.34
N LYS A 73 16.05 0.48 0.37
CA LYS A 73 16.02 -0.43 -0.79
C LYS A 73 14.58 -0.78 -1.20
N ARG A 74 13.59 -0.02 -0.73
CA ARG A 74 12.17 -0.33 -0.90
C ARG A 74 11.75 -0.28 -2.35
N GLU A 75 12.25 0.67 -3.14
CA GLU A 75 11.96 0.76 -4.58
C GLU A 75 12.32 -0.55 -5.32
N THR A 76 13.59 -0.97 -5.21
CA THR A 76 14.10 -2.20 -5.83
C THR A 76 13.39 -3.44 -5.30
N SER A 77 13.29 -3.58 -3.98
CA SER A 77 12.66 -4.75 -3.34
C SER A 77 11.18 -4.87 -3.69
N PHE A 78 10.44 -3.77 -3.67
CA PHE A 78 9.02 -3.76 -3.97
C PHE A 78 8.78 -4.07 -5.46
N SER A 79 9.59 -3.52 -6.35
CA SER A 79 9.55 -3.84 -7.78
C SER A 79 9.80 -5.33 -8.03
N GLN A 80 10.81 -5.92 -7.40
CA GLN A 80 11.07 -7.36 -7.46
C GLN A 80 9.90 -8.18 -6.88
N MET A 81 9.29 -7.72 -5.79
CA MET A 81 8.14 -8.39 -5.19
C MET A 81 6.94 -8.42 -6.14
N ILE A 82 6.63 -7.31 -6.82
CA ILE A 82 5.54 -7.22 -7.81
C ILE A 82 5.88 -8.04 -9.06
N ALA A 83 7.11 -7.95 -9.57
CA ALA A 83 7.56 -8.76 -10.71
C ALA A 83 7.44 -10.27 -10.43
N LYS A 84 7.81 -10.71 -9.22
CA LYS A 84 7.75 -12.12 -8.82
C LYS A 84 6.31 -12.59 -8.56
N ARG A 85 5.54 -11.86 -7.75
CA ARG A 85 4.24 -12.32 -7.22
C ARG A 85 3.03 -11.80 -8.00
N GLY A 86 3.20 -10.79 -8.84
CA GLY A 86 2.12 -10.09 -9.50
C GLY A 86 1.22 -9.29 -8.55
N GLY A 87 0.09 -8.82 -9.09
CA GLY A 87 -0.85 -7.93 -8.41
C GLY A 87 -0.66 -6.47 -8.81
N ILE A 88 -1.49 -5.60 -8.21
CA ILE A 88 -1.34 -4.15 -8.28
C ILE A 88 -0.60 -3.70 -7.03
N GLY A 89 0.52 -3.00 -7.22
CA GLY A 89 1.26 -2.31 -6.19
C GLY A 89 0.86 -0.84 -6.14
N ILE A 90 0.71 -0.30 -4.93
CA ILE A 90 0.56 1.13 -4.67
C ILE A 90 1.68 1.49 -3.71
N ALA A 91 2.50 2.47 -4.07
CA ALA A 91 3.61 2.90 -3.25
C ALA A 91 3.50 4.40 -2.96
N CYS A 92 3.80 4.81 -1.73
CA CYS A 92 3.84 6.20 -1.34
C CYS A 92 5.20 6.50 -0.69
N ASP A 93 5.75 7.66 -1.00
CA ASP A 93 6.92 8.20 -0.31
C ASP A 93 6.60 8.66 1.10
N ASN A 94 7.66 9.03 1.83
CA ASN A 94 7.50 9.92 2.97
C ASN A 94 6.70 11.15 2.53
N ASN A 95 5.80 11.62 3.40
CA ASN A 95 4.97 12.80 3.15
C ASN A 95 3.97 12.66 1.99
N ALA A 96 3.72 11.44 1.48
CA ALA A 96 2.64 11.14 0.56
C ALA A 96 1.62 10.18 1.18
N ALA A 97 0.35 10.37 0.86
CA ALA A 97 -0.75 9.51 1.28
C ALA A 97 -1.70 9.25 0.10
N ILE A 98 -2.35 8.08 0.12
CA ILE A 98 -3.49 7.80 -0.74
C ILE A 98 -4.75 7.93 0.09
N GLU A 99 -5.69 8.76 -0.37
CA GLU A 99 -7.02 8.87 0.19
C GLU A 99 -8.00 8.14 -0.74
N ILE A 100 -8.85 7.29 -0.17
CA ILE A 100 -9.85 6.51 -0.90
C ILE A 100 -11.22 6.78 -0.27
N VAL A 101 -12.17 7.23 -1.08
CA VAL A 101 -13.54 7.53 -0.66
C VAL A 101 -14.50 6.88 -1.66
N GLY A 102 -15.18 5.83 -1.21
CA GLY A 102 -15.98 4.98 -2.09
C GLY A 102 -15.14 4.41 -3.24
N GLU A 103 -15.60 4.63 -4.47
CA GLU A 103 -14.96 4.15 -5.70
C GLU A 103 -13.96 5.14 -6.31
N ARG A 104 -13.44 6.08 -5.53
CA ARG A 104 -12.50 7.11 -6.01
C ARG A 104 -11.29 7.22 -5.08
N TYR A 105 -10.19 7.70 -5.63
CA TYR A 105 -8.98 8.00 -4.88
C TYR A 105 -8.35 9.32 -5.31
N ARG A 106 -7.46 9.84 -4.47
CA ARG A 106 -6.51 10.90 -4.83
C ARG A 106 -5.21 10.73 -4.04
N ILE A 107 -4.16 11.38 -4.49
CA ILE A 107 -2.87 11.44 -3.78
C ILE A 107 -2.77 12.79 -3.07
N LEU A 108 -2.44 12.73 -1.78
CA LEU A 108 -2.19 13.90 -0.94
C LEU A 108 -0.72 13.95 -0.59
N THR A 109 -0.11 15.12 -0.67
CA THR A 109 1.29 15.33 -0.29
C THR A 109 1.45 16.49 0.68
N SER A 110 2.40 16.37 1.60
CA SER A 110 2.77 17.44 2.54
C SER A 110 4.16 18.02 2.26
N ALA A 111 4.82 17.54 1.20
CA ALA A 111 6.13 18.02 0.76
C ALA A 111 6.19 18.06 -0.78
N PRO A 112 6.83 19.06 -1.41
CA PRO A 112 6.81 19.24 -2.87
C PRO A 112 7.37 18.06 -3.68
N ASN A 113 8.28 17.28 -3.08
CA ASN A 113 8.97 16.18 -3.76
C ASN A 113 8.39 14.79 -3.40
N ALA A 114 7.37 14.73 -2.53
CA ALA A 114 6.76 13.48 -2.14
C ALA A 114 5.88 12.94 -3.28
N LYS A 115 5.98 11.66 -3.59
CA LYS A 115 5.25 11.07 -4.72
C LYS A 115 4.54 9.77 -4.35
N ALA A 116 3.67 9.33 -5.25
CA ALA A 116 3.02 8.04 -5.18
C ALA A 116 3.06 7.33 -6.54
N TYR A 117 3.02 6.01 -6.51
CA TYR A 117 3.28 5.17 -7.68
C TYR A 117 2.32 3.98 -7.74
N LYS A 118 1.95 3.62 -8.96
CA LYS A 118 1.31 2.36 -9.32
C LYS A 118 2.36 1.43 -9.89
N LEU A 119 2.33 0.18 -9.45
CA LEU A 119 3.15 -0.89 -9.99
C LEU A 119 2.27 -2.05 -10.44
N PHE A 120 2.62 -2.70 -11.55
CA PHE A 120 2.00 -3.98 -11.92
C PHE A 120 2.97 -4.84 -12.74
N LYS A 121 2.72 -6.15 -12.76
CA LYS A 121 3.55 -7.08 -13.54
C LYS A 121 3.16 -7.05 -15.02
N ARG A 122 4.14 -6.88 -15.90
CA ARG A 122 4.05 -7.07 -17.37
C ARG A 122 5.33 -7.74 -17.87
N ASP A 123 5.20 -8.80 -18.65
CA ASP A 123 6.32 -9.52 -19.28
C ASP A 123 7.44 -9.90 -18.29
N GLY A 124 7.05 -10.41 -17.11
CA GLY A 124 8.00 -10.82 -16.07
C GLY A 124 8.56 -9.69 -15.20
N ASN A 125 8.35 -8.43 -15.59
CA ASN A 125 8.91 -7.24 -14.93
C ASN A 125 7.82 -6.40 -14.24
N ALA A 126 8.23 -5.52 -13.32
CA ALA A 126 7.35 -4.50 -12.77
C ALA A 126 7.35 -3.27 -13.68
N VAL A 127 6.17 -2.86 -14.13
CA VAL A 127 5.92 -1.56 -14.75
C VAL A 127 5.58 -0.59 -13.63
N ILE A 128 6.21 0.57 -13.62
CA ILE A 128 6.05 1.62 -12.61
C ILE A 128 5.48 2.86 -13.29
N THR A 129 4.48 3.49 -12.68
CA THR A 129 3.89 4.75 -13.16
C THR A 129 3.66 5.67 -11.97
N GLU A 130 4.14 6.91 -12.07
CA GLU A 130 3.86 7.95 -11.09
C GLU A 130 2.38 8.34 -11.15
N LEU A 131 1.76 8.51 -9.99
CA LEU A 131 0.37 8.93 -9.85
C LEU A 131 0.30 10.46 -9.74
N SER A 132 -0.70 11.06 -10.39
CA SER A 132 -0.94 12.51 -10.32
C SER A 132 -1.23 12.96 -8.88
N GLN A 133 -0.79 14.18 -8.56
CA GLN A 133 -0.92 14.84 -7.25
C GLN A 133 -1.69 16.16 -7.38
N ASP A 134 -2.61 16.22 -8.34
CA ASP A 134 -3.45 17.40 -8.65
C ASP A 134 -4.63 17.59 -7.68
N ASN A 135 -4.74 16.75 -6.64
CA ASN A 135 -5.87 16.68 -5.69
C ASN A 135 -7.22 16.32 -6.34
N GLU A 136 -7.25 15.89 -7.60
CA GLU A 136 -8.46 15.49 -8.31
C GLU A 136 -8.87 14.05 -7.97
N TRP A 137 -10.17 13.82 -7.91
CA TRP A 137 -10.72 12.49 -7.66
C TRP A 137 -10.66 11.63 -8.93
N THR A 138 -9.90 10.55 -8.87
CA THR A 138 -9.77 9.56 -9.96
C THR A 138 -10.53 8.27 -9.62
N PRO A 139 -11.15 7.58 -10.58
CA PRO A 139 -11.77 6.27 -10.33
C PRO A 139 -10.78 5.25 -9.76
N LEU A 140 -11.13 4.61 -8.64
CA LEU A 140 -10.32 3.56 -8.02
C LEU A 140 -10.10 2.36 -8.97
N THR A 141 -11.06 2.11 -9.87
CA THR A 141 -10.94 1.08 -10.90
C THR A 141 -9.75 1.28 -11.82
N ASP A 142 -9.35 2.53 -12.09
CA ASP A 142 -8.23 2.83 -12.99
C ASP A 142 -6.89 2.54 -12.32
N LEU A 143 -6.81 2.80 -11.01
CA LEU A 143 -5.68 2.41 -10.18
C LEU A 143 -5.53 0.89 -10.09
N LEU A 144 -6.65 0.16 -9.96
CA LEU A 144 -6.65 -1.29 -9.74
C LEU A 144 -6.62 -2.14 -11.02
N ARG A 145 -6.56 -1.53 -12.21
CA ARG A 145 -6.41 -2.23 -13.50
C ARG A 145 -4.94 -2.42 -13.88
N ARG A 146 -4.64 -3.48 -14.63
CA ARG A 146 -3.31 -3.72 -15.25
C ARG A 146 -3.23 -3.04 -16.62
N LYS A 147 -3.40 -1.74 -16.64
CA LYS A 147 -3.27 -0.88 -17.81
C LYS A 147 -2.46 0.34 -17.42
#